data_AF-A0A2K6FN94-F1
#
_entry.id   AF-A0A2K6FN94-F1
#
_cell.length_a   1.000
_cell.length_b   1.000
_cell.length_c   1.000
_cell.angle_alpha   90.00
_cell.angle_beta   90.00
_cell.angle_gamma   90.00
#
_symmetry.space_group_name_H-M   'P 1'
#
loop_
_entity.id
_entity.type
_entity.pdbx_description
1 polymer ?
#
loop_
_entity_poly.entity_id
_entity_poly.type
_entity_poly.pdbx_seq_one_letter_code
_entity_poly.pdbx_strand_id
1 'polypeptide(L)'
;MAMSFEWPWQYRFPPFFTLQPNVDTRQKQLAAWCSLVLSFCRLHKQSSMTVMEAQESPLFNNVKLQRKLPVESIQIVLEELRKKGFQEWPE
;
A
#
# COMPACT_ATOMS: atom_id res chain seq x y z
N MET A 1 11.35 -21.99 0.08
CA MET A 1 9.88 -21.99 0.28
C MET A 1 9.32 -20.79 -0.47
N ALA A 2 8.50 -20.99 -1.49
CA ALA A 2 7.85 -19.88 -2.18
C ALA A 2 6.86 -19.26 -1.19
N MET A 3 7.13 -18.06 -0.68
CA MET A 3 6.14 -17.33 0.11
C MET A 3 4.99 -16.98 -0.84
N SER A 4 3.89 -17.72 -0.74
CA SER A 4 2.64 -17.36 -1.39
C SER A 4 2.22 -16.00 -0.85
N PHE A 5 2.20 -15.00 -1.72
CA PHE A 5 1.68 -13.68 -1.37
C PHE A 5 0.17 -13.78 -1.19
N GLU A 6 -0.31 -13.35 -0.02
CA GLU A 6 -1.74 -13.27 0.28
C GLU A 6 -2.17 -11.82 0.43
N TRP A 7 -3.31 -11.48 -0.15
CA TRP A 7 -3.90 -10.16 0.01
C TRP A 7 -4.41 -10.00 1.45
N PRO A 8 -4.04 -8.92 2.14
CA PRO A 8 -4.50 -8.68 3.50
C PRO A 8 -6.00 -8.40 3.51
N TRP A 9 -6.67 -8.66 4.63
CA TRP A 9 -8.11 -8.43 4.75
C TRP A 9 -8.50 -6.97 4.48
N GLN A 10 -7.61 -6.01 4.79
CA GLN A 10 -7.78 -4.59 4.52
C GLN A 10 -7.96 -4.33 3.01
N TYR A 11 -7.31 -5.10 2.14
CA TYR A 11 -7.48 -4.99 0.68
C TYR A 11 -8.90 -5.40 0.23
N ARG A 12 -9.62 -6.17 1.06
CA ARG A 12 -11.03 -6.52 0.87
C ARG A 12 -11.99 -5.51 1.51
N PHE A 13 -11.49 -4.52 2.23
CA PHE A 13 -12.27 -3.55 3.00
C PHE A 13 -12.39 -2.23 2.21
N PRO A 14 -13.57 -1.85 1.69
CA PRO A 14 -13.70 -0.68 0.82
C PRO A 14 -13.14 0.64 1.40
N PRO A 15 -13.30 0.96 2.70
CA PRO A 15 -12.72 2.16 3.29
C PRO A 15 -11.18 2.20 3.28
N PHE A 16 -10.50 1.07 3.07
CA PHE A 16 -9.04 1.04 2.97
C PHE A 16 -8.50 1.82 1.76
N PHE A 17 -9.30 1.97 0.71
CA PHE A 17 -8.98 2.76 -0.49
C PHE A 17 -9.38 4.24 -0.37
N THR A 18 -9.79 4.69 0.81
CA THR A 18 -10.10 6.10 1.10
C THR A 18 -9.28 6.54 2.29
N LEU A 19 -8.54 7.66 2.17
CA LEU A 19 -7.74 8.18 3.27
C LEU A 19 -8.64 8.50 4.47
N GLN A 20 -8.34 7.89 5.62
CA GLN A 20 -9.19 8.03 6.79
C GLN A 20 -9.00 9.42 7.44
N PRO A 21 -10.09 10.09 7.87
CA PRO A 21 -10.00 11.42 8.48
C PRO A 21 -9.43 11.37 9.91
N ASN A 22 -9.72 10.28 10.63
CA ASN A 22 -9.19 10.07 11.97
C ASN A 22 -7.69 9.74 11.91
N VAL A 23 -6.90 10.43 12.74
CA VAL A 23 -5.43 10.32 12.73
C VAL A 23 -4.95 8.92 13.10
N ASP A 24 -5.50 8.32 14.16
CA ASP A 24 -5.11 6.96 14.61
C ASP A 24 -5.44 5.91 13.54
N THR A 25 -6.63 5.99 12.96
CA THR A 25 -7.05 5.08 11.88
C THR A 25 -6.21 5.30 10.63
N ARG A 26 -5.88 6.54 10.28
CA ARG A 26 -5.01 6.88 9.15
C ARG A 26 -3.60 6.33 9.33
N GLN A 27 -3.03 6.43 10.52
CA GLN A 27 -1.71 5.84 10.80
C GLN A 27 -1.72 4.32 10.62
N LYS A 28 -2.75 3.62 11.14
CA LYS A 28 -2.92 2.18 10.94
C LYS A 28 -3.11 1.82 9.47
N GLN A 29 -3.90 2.60 8.74
CA GLN A 29 -4.12 2.45 7.30
C GLN A 29 -2.80 2.59 6.53
N LEU A 30 -2.02 3.64 6.79
CA LEU A 30 -0.75 3.89 6.13
C LEU A 30 0.27 2.79 6.44
N ALA A 31 0.32 2.31 7.69
CA ALA A 31 1.17 1.17 8.05
C ALA A 31 0.80 -0.11 7.27
N ALA A 32 -0.49 -0.41 7.14
CA ALA A 32 -0.96 -1.54 6.35
C ALA A 32 -0.65 -1.37 4.86
N TRP A 33 -0.81 -0.17 4.30
CA TRP A 33 -0.40 0.13 2.93
C TRP A 33 1.10 -0.08 2.71
N CYS A 34 1.95 0.44 3.60
CA CYS A 34 3.40 0.26 3.52
C CYS A 34 3.77 -1.23 3.48
N SER A 35 3.20 -2.03 4.39
CA SER A 35 3.43 -3.48 4.45
C SER A 35 2.97 -4.20 3.17
N LEU A 36 1.82 -3.80 2.62
CA LEU A 36 1.28 -4.36 1.39
C LEU A 36 2.18 -4.05 0.19
N VAL A 37 2.61 -2.79 0.03
CA VAL A 37 3.52 -2.38 -1.05
C VAL A 37 4.81 -3.18 -1.00
N LEU A 38 5.47 -3.27 0.15
CA LEU A 38 6.74 -3.99 0.30
C LEU A 38 6.59 -5.49 -0.04
N SER A 39 5.50 -6.11 0.41
CA SER A 39 5.21 -7.52 0.12
C SER A 39 4.94 -7.75 -1.37
N PHE A 40 4.22 -6.83 -2.00
CA PHE A 40 3.91 -6.87 -3.43
C PHE A 40 5.17 -6.66 -4.29
N CYS A 41 5.99 -5.66 -3.97
CA CYS A 41 7.27 -5.41 -4.63
C CYS A 41 8.20 -6.63 -4.54
N ARG A 42 8.26 -7.28 -3.37
CA ARG A 42 9.05 -8.51 -3.16
C ARG A 42 8.57 -9.66 -4.04
N LEU A 43 7.26 -9.85 -4.18
CA LEU A 43 6.66 -10.87 -5.06
C LEU A 43 7.02 -10.61 -6.53
N HIS A 44 6.88 -9.38 -6.98
CA HIS A 44 7.11 -8.99 -8.38
C HIS A 44 8.59 -8.73 -8.72
N LYS A 45 9.50 -8.85 -7.73
CA LYS A 45 10.93 -8.49 -7.84
C LYS A 45 11.15 -7.08 -8.40
N GLN A 46 10.24 -6.17 -8.07
CA GLN A 46 10.28 -4.78 -8.51
C GLN A 46 10.89 -3.92 -7.41
N SER A 47 12.04 -3.31 -7.71
CA SER A 47 12.76 -2.42 -6.78
C SER A 47 12.31 -0.97 -6.86
N SER A 48 11.57 -0.61 -7.93
CA SER A 48 11.14 0.75 -8.23
C SER A 48 9.85 0.71 -9.06
N MET A 49 8.96 1.65 -8.81
CA MET A 49 7.75 1.88 -9.59
C MET A 49 7.46 3.38 -9.64
N THR A 50 6.92 3.86 -10.77
CA THR A 50 6.40 5.23 -10.85
C THR A 50 4.99 5.30 -10.27
N VAL A 51 4.55 6.51 -9.88
CA VAL A 51 3.19 6.73 -9.35
C VAL A 51 2.11 6.32 -10.36
N MET A 52 2.34 6.55 -11.65
CA MET A 52 1.39 6.20 -12.72
C MET A 52 1.27 4.68 -12.89
N GLU A 53 2.39 3.95 -12.88
CA GLU A 53 2.38 2.48 -12.93
C GLU A 53 1.72 1.89 -11.68
N ALA A 54 1.98 2.49 -10.52
CA ALA A 54 1.38 2.08 -9.26
C ALA A 54 -0.15 2.27 -9.27
N GLN A 55 -0.63 3.37 -9.84
CA GLN A 55 -2.06 3.68 -9.90
C GLN A 55 -2.87 2.64 -10.70
N GLU A 56 -2.32 2.17 -11.82
CA GLU A 56 -2.97 1.17 -12.67
C GLU A 56 -2.71 -0.27 -12.20
N SER A 57 -1.75 -0.45 -11.29
CA SER A 57 -1.40 -1.74 -10.72
C SER A 57 -2.50 -2.29 -9.79
N PRO A 58 -2.65 -3.63 -9.70
CA PRO A 58 -3.55 -4.25 -8.75
C PRO A 58 -3.22 -3.90 -7.29
N LEU A 59 -2.04 -3.37 -7.01
CA LEU A 59 -1.65 -2.88 -5.69
C LEU A 59 -2.60 -1.79 -5.18
N PHE A 60 -2.86 -0.77 -6.01
CA PHE A 60 -3.69 0.38 -5.64
C PHE A 60 -5.06 0.39 -6.34
N ASN A 61 -5.30 -0.51 -7.30
CA ASN A 61 -6.56 -0.66 -8.00
C ASN A 61 -7.16 -2.06 -7.78
N ASN A 62 -8.19 -2.14 -6.93
CA ASN A 62 -8.96 -3.35 -6.75
C ASN A 62 -10.21 -3.32 -7.65
N VAL A 63 -10.06 -3.89 -8.84
CA VAL A 63 -11.14 -3.98 -9.84
C VAL A 63 -12.34 -4.80 -9.32
N LYS A 64 -12.11 -5.83 -8.50
CA LYS A 64 -13.18 -6.66 -7.93
C LYS A 64 -14.05 -5.90 -6.92
N LEU A 65 -13.46 -4.96 -6.18
CA LEU A 65 -14.19 -4.07 -5.28
C LEU A 65 -14.64 -2.77 -5.96
N GLN A 66 -14.23 -2.53 -7.20
CA GLN A 66 -14.41 -1.24 -7.89
C GLN A 66 -13.87 -0.07 -7.06
N ARG A 67 -12.71 -0.27 -6.43
CA ARG A 67 -12.05 0.75 -5.60
C ARG A 67 -10.61 0.94 -6.03
N LYS A 68 -10.21 2.21 -6.14
CA LYS A 68 -8.84 2.63 -6.43
C LYS A 68 -8.41 3.69 -5.42
N LEU A 69 -7.15 3.63 -5.00
CA LEU A 69 -6.56 4.66 -4.17
C LEU A 69 -6.27 5.90 -5.03
N PRO A 70 -6.71 7.11 -4.64
CA PRO A 70 -6.39 8.33 -5.38
C PRO A 70 -4.88 8.60 -5.43
N VAL A 71 -4.40 9.25 -6.50
CA VAL A 71 -2.98 9.58 -6.69
C VAL A 71 -2.38 10.33 -5.50
N GLU A 72 -3.11 11.30 -4.96
CA GLU A 72 -2.69 12.06 -3.78
C GLU A 72 -2.45 11.15 -2.56
N SER A 73 -3.32 10.15 -2.37
CA SER A 73 -3.17 9.17 -1.30
C SER A 73 -2.03 8.19 -1.55
N ILE A 74 -1.80 7.80 -2.81
CA ILE A 74 -0.63 6.99 -3.21
C ILE A 74 0.66 7.74 -2.88
N GLN A 75 0.75 9.03 -3.20
CA GLN A 75 1.91 9.87 -2.87
C GLN A 75 2.18 9.90 -1.37
N ILE A 76 1.13 10.01 -0.54
CA ILE A 76 1.28 9.96 0.92
C ILE A 76 1.83 8.59 1.35
N VAL A 77 1.30 7.48 0.83
CA VAL A 77 1.79 6.13 1.15
C VAL A 77 3.27 5.97 0.77
N LEU A 78 3.67 6.45 -0.41
CA LEU A 78 5.06 6.38 -0.87
C LEU A 78 5.99 7.27 -0.05
N GLU A 79 5.54 8.45 0.36
CA GLU A 79 6.30 9.34 1.24
C GLU A 79 6.47 8.72 2.64
N GLU A 80 5.44 8.07 3.17
CA GLU A 80 5.54 7.33 4.44
C GLU A 80 6.47 6.12 4.32
N LEU A 81 6.44 5.40 3.20
CA LEU A 81 7.42 4.35 2.89
C LEU A 81 8.84 4.89 2.83
N ARG A 82 9.05 6.06 2.20
CA ARG A 82 10.35 6.72 2.15
C ARG A 82 10.85 7.03 3.55
N LYS A 83 10.03 7.68 4.39
CA LYS A 83 10.36 7.99 5.78
C LYS A 83 10.69 6.73 6.60
N LYS A 84 9.89 5.67 6.46
CA LYS A 84 10.14 4.38 7.13
C LYS A 84 11.34 3.63 6.58
N GLY A 85 11.65 3.75 5.29
CA GLY A 85 12.86 3.19 4.69
C GLY A 85 14.13 3.88 5.19
N PHE A 86 14.05 5.17 5.56
CA PHE A 86 15.11 5.88 6.27
C PHE A 86 15.16 5.56 7.77
N GLN A 87 14.07 5.05 8.32
CA GLN A 87 13.90 4.78 9.74
C GLN A 87 13.67 3.28 9.92
N GLU A 88 14.77 2.53 9.79
CA GLU A 88 14.89 1.09 9.98
C GLU A 88 13.90 0.59 11.05
N TRP A 89 13.03 -0.36 10.69
CA TRP A 89 12.02 -0.92 11.58
C TRP A 89 12.67 -1.35 12.90
N PRO A 90 12.29 -0.78 14.06
CA PRO A 90 12.63 -1.41 15.32
C PRO A 90 11.76 -2.68 15.45
N GLU A 91 12.44 -3.79 15.75
CA GLU A 91 11.92 -5.14 15.94
C GLU A 91 10.75 -5.24 16.93
#